data_AF-A0A1J5SD71-F1
#
_entry.id   AF-A0A1J5SD71-F1
#
_cell.length_a   1.000
_cell.length_b   1.000
_cell.length_c   1.000
_cell.angle_alpha   90.00
_cell.angle_beta   90.00
_cell.angle_gamma   90.00
#
_symmetry.space_group_name_H-M   'P 1'
#
loop_
_entity.id
_entity.type
_entity.pdbx_description
1 polymer ?
#
loop_
_entity_poly.entity_id
_entity_poly.type
_entity_poly.pdbx_seq_one_letter_code
_entity_poly.pdbx_strand_id
1 'polypeptide(L)'
;MSDQELARLAEAGSRLLLQAPDARILAALAPLAQTPLDPRQAQQDFYDFLCVLQSGCFLPPYAHILSQVEETEEFWHFPPARHDGGDALLPWYDAAGFNPMELQAAPMLTSSNRPLDHVGVLLAFLALLLDASGDSDLDRRVLADFITEHIQPWADVFAHLLTQAESAYISLVGEALEDFFTALRATHPPCAGAENRYGEPLLIPIRPAMPMPAANPR
;
A
#
# COMPACT_ATOMS: atom_id res chain seq x y z
N MET A 1 -11.41 12.68 -9.10
CA MET A 1 -10.16 13.04 -8.40
C MET A 1 -9.03 12.95 -9.40
N SER A 2 -8.04 13.82 -9.34
CA SER A 2 -6.87 13.77 -10.24
C SER A 2 -5.88 12.69 -9.80
N ASP A 3 -5.02 12.24 -10.74
CA ASP A 3 -3.97 11.27 -10.43
C ASP A 3 -2.98 11.80 -9.39
N GLN A 4 -2.69 13.10 -9.39
CA GLN A 4 -1.86 13.73 -8.36
C GLN A 4 -2.50 13.68 -6.96
N GLU A 5 -3.82 13.82 -6.86
CA GLU A 5 -4.52 13.69 -5.58
C GLU A 5 -4.51 12.23 -5.13
N LEU A 6 -4.76 11.28 -6.03
CA LEU A 6 -4.64 9.85 -5.76
C LEU A 6 -3.22 9.46 -5.34
N ALA A 7 -2.18 10.03 -5.97
CA ALA A 7 -0.78 9.79 -5.62
C ALA A 7 -0.50 10.19 -4.17
N ARG A 8 -0.97 11.37 -3.75
CA ARG A 8 -0.82 11.85 -2.37
C ARG A 8 -1.57 10.96 -1.37
N LEU A 9 -2.76 10.47 -1.73
CA LEU A 9 -3.52 9.55 -0.88
C LEU A 9 -2.82 8.19 -0.78
N ALA A 10 -2.29 7.66 -1.88
CA ALA A 10 -1.52 6.42 -1.90
C ALA A 10 -0.25 6.56 -1.04
N GLU A 11 0.46 7.68 -1.13
CA GLU A 11 1.62 7.98 -0.28
C GLU A 11 1.23 8.07 1.21
N ALA A 12 0.09 8.72 1.52
CA ALA A 12 -0.42 8.79 2.88
C ALA A 12 -0.77 7.39 3.42
N GLY A 13 -1.48 6.56 2.63
CA GLY A 13 -1.80 5.17 2.97
C GLY A 13 -0.54 4.33 3.19
N SER A 14 0.48 4.49 2.34
CA SER A 14 1.79 3.86 2.54
C SER A 14 2.39 4.20 3.91
N ARG A 15 2.39 5.48 4.28
CA ARG A 15 2.92 5.93 5.58
C ARG A 15 2.12 5.36 6.75
N LEU A 16 0.78 5.36 6.67
CA LEU A 16 -0.10 4.80 7.71
C LEU A 16 0.17 3.31 7.98
N LEU A 17 0.61 2.57 6.96
CA LEU A 17 0.87 1.13 7.05
C LEU A 17 2.34 0.77 7.32
N LEU A 18 3.27 1.70 7.08
CA LEU A 18 4.70 1.45 7.29
C LEU A 18 5.23 2.09 8.56
N GLN A 19 4.57 3.12 9.11
CA GLN A 19 5.10 3.90 10.23
C GLN A 19 4.07 3.99 11.36
N ALA A 20 4.54 3.84 12.59
CA ALA A 20 3.72 4.11 13.76
C ALA A 20 3.24 5.57 13.74
N PRO A 21 1.98 5.84 14.11
CA PRO A 21 1.42 7.18 14.01
C PRO A 21 2.16 8.17 14.92
N ASP A 22 2.50 9.32 14.36
CA ASP A 22 3.00 10.48 15.10
C ASP A 22 1.86 11.47 15.42
N ALA A 23 2.20 12.54 16.15
CA ALA A 23 1.22 13.56 16.51
C ALA A 23 0.55 14.23 15.30
N ARG A 24 1.24 14.30 14.15
CA ARG A 24 0.71 14.92 12.93
C ARG A 24 -0.34 14.03 12.27
N ILE A 25 -0.06 12.73 12.16
CA ILE A 25 -1.00 11.73 11.65
C ILE A 25 -2.25 11.70 12.53
N LEU A 26 -2.08 11.63 13.85
CA LEU A 26 -3.21 11.60 14.78
C LEU A 26 -4.05 12.88 14.71
N ALA A 27 -3.42 14.04 14.60
CA ALA A 27 -4.15 15.30 14.43
C ALA A 27 -4.94 15.36 13.12
N ALA A 28 -4.44 14.73 12.04
CA ALA A 28 -5.14 14.67 10.76
C ALA A 28 -6.35 13.72 10.80
N LEU A 29 -6.27 12.64 11.57
CA LEU A 29 -7.36 11.66 11.73
C LEU A 29 -8.40 12.05 12.79
N ALA A 30 -8.01 12.87 13.77
CA ALA A 30 -8.88 13.26 14.89
C ALA A 30 -10.27 13.82 14.49
N PRO A 31 -10.44 14.60 13.40
CA PRO A 31 -11.76 15.07 12.98
C PRO A 31 -12.70 13.97 12.46
N LEU A 32 -12.13 12.85 12.01
CA LEU A 32 -12.88 11.69 11.51
C LEU A 32 -13.21 10.70 12.64
N ALA A 33 -12.42 10.74 13.71
CA ALA A 33 -12.56 9.82 14.82
C ALA A 33 -13.86 10.05 15.60
N GLN A 34 -14.63 8.97 15.80
CA GLN A 34 -15.82 9.00 16.65
C GLN A 34 -15.46 9.12 18.15
N THR A 35 -14.24 8.73 18.51
CA THR A 35 -13.71 8.80 19.87
C THR A 35 -12.32 9.45 19.86
N PRO A 36 -11.89 10.12 20.95
CA PRO A 36 -10.55 10.69 21.01
C PRO A 36 -9.47 9.62 20.86
N LEU A 37 -8.52 9.85 19.95
CA LEU A 37 -7.38 8.96 19.75
C LEU A 37 -6.33 9.18 20.86
N ASP A 38 -6.07 8.16 21.68
CA ASP A 38 -4.94 8.16 22.60
C ASP A 38 -3.64 7.86 21.81
N PRO A 39 -2.61 8.74 21.86
CA PRO A 39 -1.41 8.55 21.05
C PRO A 39 -0.61 7.29 21.38
N ARG A 40 -0.58 6.86 22.64
CA ARG A 40 0.15 5.65 23.02
C ARG A 40 -0.60 4.40 22.58
N GLN A 41 -1.92 4.41 22.74
CA GLN A 41 -2.76 3.30 22.29
C GLN A 41 -2.70 3.16 20.76
N ALA A 42 -2.80 4.25 20.00
CA ALA A 42 -2.73 4.20 18.55
C ALA A 42 -1.37 3.65 18.04
N GLN A 43 -0.27 3.98 18.73
CA GLN A 43 1.04 3.41 18.42
C GLN A 43 1.11 1.91 18.75
N GLN A 44 0.55 1.51 19.90
CA GLN A 44 0.50 0.10 20.28
C GLN A 44 -0.35 -0.70 19.27
N ASP A 45 -1.53 -0.19 18.92
CA ASP A 45 -2.44 -0.81 17.95
C ASP A 45 -1.77 -0.95 16.57
N PHE A 46 -1.00 0.05 16.12
CA PHE A 46 -0.19 -0.09 14.89
C PHE A 46 0.73 -1.32 14.95
N TYR A 47 1.45 -1.51 16.05
CA TYR A 47 2.34 -2.66 16.17
C TYR A 47 1.57 -3.98 16.28
N ASP A 48 0.52 -4.02 17.10
CA ASP A 48 -0.24 -5.23 17.37
C ASP A 48 -1.00 -5.72 16.13
N PHE A 49 -1.58 -4.81 15.34
CA PHE A 49 -2.33 -5.19 14.14
C PHE A 49 -1.44 -5.37 12.91
N LEU A 50 -0.35 -4.62 12.75
CA LEU A 50 0.39 -4.57 11.47
C LEU A 50 1.82 -5.10 11.51
N CYS A 51 2.41 -5.30 12.70
CA CYS A 51 3.84 -5.64 12.81
C CYS A 51 4.13 -6.94 13.58
N VAL A 52 3.38 -7.23 14.64
CA VAL A 52 3.70 -8.33 15.57
C VAL A 52 2.86 -9.56 15.25
N LEU A 53 3.46 -10.55 14.55
CA LEU A 53 2.76 -11.79 14.17
C LEU A 53 2.19 -12.57 15.36
N GLN A 54 2.78 -12.43 16.55
CA GLN A 54 2.32 -13.11 17.77
C GLN A 54 1.15 -12.39 18.45
N SER A 55 0.75 -11.21 17.96
CA SER A 55 -0.43 -10.52 18.45
C SER A 55 -1.68 -11.30 18.07
N GLY A 56 -2.64 -11.38 19.01
CA GLY A 56 -3.93 -12.02 18.77
C GLY A 56 -4.81 -11.28 17.76
N CYS A 57 -4.44 -10.05 17.38
CA CYS A 57 -5.16 -9.23 16.40
C CYS A 57 -4.32 -8.91 15.16
N PHE A 58 -3.20 -9.60 14.94
CA PHE A 58 -2.36 -9.37 13.77
C PHE A 58 -3.11 -9.62 12.47
N LEU A 59 -3.06 -8.65 11.56
CA LEU A 59 -3.59 -8.71 10.20
C LEU A 59 -2.41 -8.69 9.22
N PRO A 60 -2.16 -9.77 8.45
CA PRO A 60 -1.01 -9.84 7.56
C PRO A 60 -1.13 -8.85 6.39
N PRO A 61 -0.30 -7.79 6.32
CA PRO A 61 -0.42 -6.75 5.31
C PRO A 61 0.34 -7.15 4.03
N TYR A 62 0.14 -8.36 3.53
CA TYR A 62 0.86 -8.92 2.38
C TYR A 62 -0.12 -9.31 1.28
N ALA A 63 0.06 -8.78 0.07
CA ALA A 63 -0.86 -9.00 -1.04
C ALA A 63 -1.06 -10.48 -1.37
N HIS A 64 0.00 -11.30 -1.32
CA HIS A 64 -0.11 -12.73 -1.62
C HIS A 64 -0.97 -13.50 -0.60
N ILE A 65 -1.01 -13.05 0.65
CA ILE A 65 -1.87 -13.64 1.69
C ILE A 65 -3.29 -13.13 1.52
N LEU A 66 -3.45 -11.82 1.41
CA LEU A 66 -4.76 -11.16 1.35
C LEU A 66 -5.56 -11.53 0.11
N SER A 67 -4.90 -11.83 -1.02
CA SER A 67 -5.57 -12.27 -2.26
C SER A 67 -6.14 -13.69 -2.17
N GLN A 68 -5.84 -14.41 -1.09
CA GLN A 68 -6.19 -15.82 -0.89
C GLN A 68 -6.87 -16.03 0.48
N VAL A 69 -7.28 -14.95 1.15
CA VAL A 69 -7.95 -15.04 2.43
C VAL A 69 -9.38 -15.54 2.24
N GLU A 70 -9.82 -16.40 3.15
CA GLU A 70 -11.16 -16.96 3.13
C GLU A 70 -11.91 -16.55 4.40
N GLU A 71 -13.11 -16.00 4.24
CA GLU A 71 -14.03 -15.78 5.34
C GLU A 71 -14.87 -17.05 5.56
N THR A 72 -14.93 -17.53 6.80
CA THR A 72 -15.88 -18.56 7.23
C THR A 72 -16.92 -17.94 8.14
N GLU A 73 -17.97 -18.69 8.51
CA GLU A 73 -19.06 -18.19 9.37
C GLU A 73 -18.56 -17.64 10.74
N GLU A 74 -17.40 -18.06 11.22
CA GLU A 74 -16.87 -17.68 12.54
C GLU A 74 -15.53 -16.93 12.50
N PHE A 75 -14.69 -17.14 11.47
CA PHE A 75 -13.31 -16.60 11.45
C PHE A 75 -12.79 -16.31 10.04
N TRP A 76 -11.81 -15.41 9.96
CA TRP A 76 -10.97 -15.20 8.78
C TRP A 76 -9.79 -16.18 8.78
N HIS A 77 -9.59 -16.86 7.66
CA HIS A 77 -8.49 -17.80 7.45
C HIS A 77 -7.44 -17.21 6.52
N PHE A 78 -6.23 -17.01 7.05
CA PHE A 78 -5.08 -16.54 6.29
C PHE A 78 -4.18 -17.72 5.89
N PRO A 79 -3.80 -17.85 4.61
CA PRO A 79 -2.84 -18.85 4.19
C PRO A 79 -1.45 -18.58 4.79
N PRO A 80 -0.57 -19.60 4.85
CA PRO A 80 0.79 -19.40 5.31
C PRO A 80 1.56 -18.44 4.38
N ALA A 81 2.34 -17.54 4.99
CA ALA A 81 3.23 -16.64 4.25
C ALA A 81 4.22 -17.43 3.40
N ARG A 82 4.38 -17.01 2.14
CA ARG A 82 5.34 -17.61 1.21
C ARG A 82 6.61 -16.77 1.12
N HIS A 83 7.74 -17.43 0.91
CA HIS A 83 9.03 -16.76 0.76
C HIS A 83 9.17 -16.01 -0.58
N ASP A 84 8.39 -16.40 -1.59
CA ASP A 84 8.38 -15.85 -2.95
C ASP A 84 7.21 -14.90 -3.23
N GLY A 85 6.41 -14.57 -2.20
CA GLY A 85 5.11 -13.89 -2.36
C GLY A 85 5.15 -12.53 -3.07
N GLY A 86 6.32 -11.87 -3.12
CA GLY A 86 6.51 -10.59 -3.80
C GLY A 86 7.52 -10.60 -4.94
N ASP A 87 8.03 -11.76 -5.36
CA ASP A 87 9.08 -11.84 -6.39
C ASP A 87 8.58 -11.32 -7.76
N ALA A 88 7.28 -11.44 -8.03
CA ALA A 88 6.64 -10.91 -9.23
C ALA A 88 6.74 -9.38 -9.37
N LEU A 89 7.03 -8.66 -8.27
CA LEU A 89 7.16 -7.20 -8.25
C LEU A 89 8.57 -6.71 -8.60
N LEU A 90 9.58 -7.59 -8.56
CA LEU A 90 10.96 -7.21 -8.87
C LEU A 90 11.10 -6.54 -10.25
N PRO A 91 10.54 -7.10 -11.35
CA PRO A 91 10.63 -6.46 -12.66
C PRO A 91 9.95 -5.08 -12.70
N TRP A 92 8.86 -4.89 -11.94
CA TRP A 92 8.15 -3.62 -11.84
C TRP A 92 9.00 -2.56 -11.14
N TYR A 93 9.59 -2.92 -10.00
CA TYR A 93 10.43 -2.02 -9.23
C TYR A 93 11.72 -1.66 -9.97
N ASP A 94 12.37 -2.65 -10.59
CA ASP A 94 13.57 -2.44 -11.38
C ASP A 94 13.31 -1.54 -12.60
N ALA A 95 12.23 -1.79 -13.35
CA ALA A 95 11.87 -0.99 -14.52
C ALA A 95 11.58 0.48 -14.15
N ALA A 96 11.08 0.71 -12.95
CA ALA A 96 10.78 2.03 -12.41
C ALA A 96 11.96 2.72 -11.69
N GLY A 97 13.05 1.99 -11.41
CA GLY A 97 14.10 2.46 -10.52
C GLY A 97 13.61 2.68 -9.07
N PHE A 98 12.56 1.98 -8.66
CA PHE A 98 11.99 2.06 -7.32
C PHE A 98 12.72 1.10 -6.38
N ASN A 99 13.27 1.62 -5.27
CA ASN A 99 13.92 0.80 -4.25
C ASN A 99 13.07 0.74 -2.98
N PRO A 100 12.35 -0.37 -2.72
CA PRO A 100 11.54 -0.51 -1.51
C PRO A 100 12.32 -0.31 -0.22
N MET A 101 13.63 -0.59 -0.21
CA MET A 101 14.47 -0.47 0.99
C MET A 101 14.71 0.98 1.43
N GLU A 102 14.48 1.95 0.55
CA GLU A 102 14.62 3.38 0.87
C GLU A 102 13.38 3.95 1.57
N LEU A 103 12.25 3.21 1.57
CA LEU A 103 11.04 3.63 2.27
C LEU A 103 11.25 3.62 3.78
N GLN A 104 10.96 4.78 4.40
CA GLN A 104 10.88 4.92 5.84
C GLN A 104 9.80 4.02 6.41
N ALA A 105 10.17 3.17 7.36
CA ALA A 105 9.26 2.27 8.06
C ALA A 105 9.65 2.12 9.52
N ALA A 106 8.70 1.65 10.32
CA ALA A 106 8.91 1.28 11.70
C ALA A 106 10.02 0.21 11.79
N PRO A 107 10.83 0.18 12.86
CA PRO A 107 11.96 -0.73 12.99
C PRO A 107 11.61 -2.21 12.73
N MET A 108 10.42 -2.65 13.12
CA MET A 108 9.94 -4.02 12.94
C MET A 108 9.71 -4.40 11.46
N LEU A 109 9.51 -3.40 10.59
CA LEU A 109 9.28 -3.54 9.16
C LEU A 109 10.53 -3.15 8.33
N THR A 110 11.71 -3.11 8.96
CA THR A 110 12.96 -2.78 8.23
C THR A 110 13.63 -4.02 7.65
N SER A 111 14.32 -3.84 6.52
CA SER A 111 15.17 -4.86 5.87
C SER A 111 14.43 -6.15 5.47
N SER A 112 15.00 -7.33 5.74
CA SER A 112 14.49 -8.65 5.34
C SER A 112 13.11 -9.00 5.91
N ASN A 113 12.59 -8.19 6.84
CA ASN A 113 11.29 -8.41 7.46
C ASN A 113 10.13 -7.75 6.70
N ARG A 114 10.42 -7.06 5.59
CA ARG A 114 9.40 -6.45 4.73
C ARG A 114 9.39 -7.11 3.35
N PRO A 115 8.45 -8.04 3.11
CA PRO A 115 8.19 -8.59 1.80
C PRO A 115 7.95 -7.48 0.76
N LEU A 116 8.32 -7.75 -0.49
CA LEU A 116 8.14 -6.79 -1.58
C LEU A 116 6.67 -6.47 -1.83
N ASP A 117 5.77 -7.41 -1.54
CA ASP A 117 4.32 -7.27 -1.69
C ASP A 117 3.62 -6.79 -0.41
N HIS A 118 4.37 -6.23 0.54
CA HIS A 118 3.76 -5.53 1.67
C HIS A 118 2.87 -4.40 1.15
N VAL A 119 1.62 -4.31 1.63
CA VAL A 119 0.62 -3.36 1.12
C VAL A 119 1.13 -1.92 1.14
N GLY A 120 1.75 -1.50 2.25
CA GLY A 120 2.37 -0.17 2.32
C GLY A 120 3.48 0.10 1.27
N VAL A 121 4.19 -0.93 0.79
CA VAL A 121 5.19 -0.81 -0.30
C VAL A 121 4.48 -0.67 -1.64
N LEU A 122 3.45 -1.48 -1.89
CA LEU A 122 2.62 -1.41 -3.09
C LEU A 122 1.96 -0.04 -3.24
N LEU A 123 1.47 0.54 -2.14
CA LEU A 123 0.89 1.89 -2.15
C LEU A 123 1.94 2.99 -2.42
N ALA A 124 3.17 2.84 -1.91
CA ALA A 124 4.26 3.77 -2.25
C ALA A 124 4.61 3.70 -3.74
N PHE A 125 4.65 2.49 -4.29
CA PHE A 125 4.92 2.30 -5.70
C PHE A 125 3.78 2.82 -6.59
N LEU A 126 2.53 2.56 -6.19
CA LEU A 126 1.35 3.11 -6.85
C LEU A 126 1.36 4.64 -6.85
N ALA A 127 1.75 5.27 -5.74
CA ALA A 127 1.90 6.72 -5.67
C ALA A 127 2.89 7.25 -6.72
N LEU A 128 4.01 6.56 -6.91
CA LEU A 128 5.01 6.90 -7.92
C LEU A 128 4.48 6.70 -9.34
N LEU A 129 3.72 5.63 -9.61
CA LEU A 129 3.08 5.43 -10.92
C LEU A 129 2.01 6.50 -11.23
N LEU A 130 1.23 6.91 -10.23
CA LEU A 130 0.22 7.97 -10.34
C LEU A 130 0.85 9.36 -10.49
N ASP A 131 1.97 9.64 -9.84
CA ASP A 131 2.67 10.92 -10.02
C ASP A 131 3.39 11.01 -11.38
N ALA A 132 3.87 9.85 -11.87
CA ALA A 132 4.47 9.73 -13.19
C ALA A 132 3.45 9.58 -14.33
N SER A 133 2.15 9.39 -14.04
CA SER A 133 1.15 9.15 -15.08
C SER A 133 1.02 10.40 -15.96
N GLY A 134 1.47 10.27 -17.19
CA GLY A 134 1.25 11.26 -18.22
C GLY A 134 -0.04 11.00 -18.98
N ASP A 135 -0.27 11.81 -20.01
CA ASP A 135 -1.37 11.60 -20.95
C ASP A 135 -1.11 10.50 -21.99
N SER A 136 0.02 9.79 -21.90
CA SER A 136 0.35 8.77 -22.88
C SER A 136 -0.44 7.48 -22.65
N ASP A 137 -0.83 6.82 -23.74
CA ASP A 137 -1.53 5.54 -23.67
C ASP A 137 -0.69 4.44 -22.99
N LEU A 138 0.64 4.56 -23.04
CA LEU A 138 1.54 3.62 -22.37
C LEU A 138 1.45 3.77 -20.84
N ASP A 139 1.52 4.99 -20.33
CA ASP A 139 1.46 5.27 -18.88
C ASP A 139 0.14 4.77 -18.30
N ARG A 140 -0.96 5.06 -18.98
CA ARG A 140 -2.30 4.63 -18.57
C ARG A 140 -2.44 3.12 -18.55
N ARG A 141 -1.84 2.41 -19.52
CA ARG A 141 -1.84 0.94 -19.57
C ARG A 141 -1.02 0.35 -18.44
N VAL A 142 0.20 0.85 -18.22
CA VAL A 142 1.08 0.35 -17.15
C VAL A 142 0.43 0.56 -15.77
N LEU A 143 -0.18 1.72 -15.54
CA LEU A 143 -0.92 1.99 -14.31
C LEU A 143 -2.13 1.06 -14.16
N ALA A 144 -2.93 0.88 -15.21
CA ALA A 144 -4.10 0.00 -15.17
C ALA A 144 -3.70 -1.47 -14.93
N ASP A 145 -2.66 -1.95 -15.61
CA ASP A 145 -2.12 -3.30 -15.44
C ASP A 145 -1.65 -3.51 -13.98
N PHE A 146 -0.91 -2.55 -13.42
CA PHE A 146 -0.48 -2.61 -12.03
C PHE A 146 -1.66 -2.64 -11.04
N ILE A 147 -2.66 -1.78 -11.25
CA ILE A 147 -3.85 -1.73 -10.38
C ILE A 147 -4.60 -3.06 -10.44
N THR A 148 -4.84 -3.58 -11.64
CA THR A 148 -5.60 -4.83 -11.82
C THR A 148 -4.85 -6.05 -11.29
N GLU A 149 -3.54 -6.14 -11.50
CA GLU A 149 -2.75 -7.31 -11.10
C GLU A 149 -2.32 -7.27 -9.64
N HIS A 150 -1.90 -6.10 -9.13
CA HIS A 150 -1.18 -6.01 -7.85
C HIS A 150 -1.94 -5.28 -6.75
N ILE A 151 -3.07 -4.63 -7.03
CA ILE A 151 -3.87 -3.89 -6.03
C ILE A 151 -5.27 -4.49 -5.86
N GLN A 152 -6.03 -4.61 -6.94
CA GLN A 152 -7.43 -5.04 -6.92
C GLN A 152 -7.69 -6.40 -6.23
N PRO A 153 -6.84 -7.43 -6.33
CA PRO A 153 -7.14 -8.74 -5.77
C PRO A 153 -7.36 -8.77 -4.25
N TRP A 154 -6.86 -7.78 -3.52
CA TRP A 154 -6.89 -7.75 -2.06
C TRP A 154 -7.39 -6.44 -1.45
N ALA A 155 -7.48 -5.36 -2.23
CA ALA A 155 -7.73 -4.01 -1.74
C ALA A 155 -8.97 -3.89 -0.84
N ASP A 156 -10.11 -4.40 -1.29
CA ASP A 156 -11.37 -4.31 -0.55
C ASP A 156 -11.34 -5.17 0.70
N VAL A 157 -10.77 -6.37 0.61
CA VAL A 157 -10.68 -7.28 1.75
C VAL A 157 -9.81 -6.70 2.85
N PHE A 158 -8.66 -6.13 2.50
CA PHE A 158 -7.77 -5.55 3.50
C PHE A 158 -8.38 -4.30 4.16
N ALA A 159 -8.99 -3.40 3.38
CA ALA A 159 -9.68 -2.25 3.93
C ALA A 159 -10.81 -2.70 4.88
N HIS A 160 -11.60 -3.70 4.48
CA HIS A 160 -12.66 -4.25 5.30
C HIS A 160 -12.15 -4.88 6.60
N LEU A 161 -11.09 -5.69 6.55
CA LEU A 161 -10.47 -6.28 7.74
C LEU A 161 -10.02 -5.20 8.74
N LEU A 162 -9.45 -4.10 8.25
CA LEU A 162 -9.04 -2.98 9.08
C LEU A 162 -10.24 -2.23 9.68
N THR A 163 -11.32 -2.00 8.91
CA THR A 163 -12.52 -1.33 9.45
C THR A 163 -13.20 -2.13 10.57
N GLN A 164 -13.15 -3.46 10.50
CA GLN A 164 -13.65 -4.36 11.55
C GLN A 164 -12.73 -4.47 12.78
N ALA A 165 -11.54 -3.86 12.75
CA ALA A 165 -10.62 -3.94 13.87
C ALA A 165 -11.20 -3.31 15.15
N GLU A 166 -11.01 -3.96 16.29
CA GLU A 166 -11.34 -3.42 17.63
C GLU A 166 -10.33 -2.36 18.10
N SER A 167 -9.94 -1.44 17.21
CA SER A 167 -9.09 -0.30 17.48
C SER A 167 -9.60 0.92 16.73
N ALA A 168 -9.81 2.02 17.46
CA ALA A 168 -10.26 3.28 16.86
C ALA A 168 -9.27 3.82 15.81
N TYR A 169 -7.96 3.62 16.02
CA TYR A 169 -6.95 4.05 15.05
C TYR A 169 -6.95 3.15 13.81
N ILE A 170 -6.92 1.83 13.99
CA ILE A 170 -6.83 0.88 12.87
C ILE A 170 -8.10 0.92 12.00
N SER A 171 -9.28 1.04 12.63
CA SER A 171 -10.54 1.18 11.91
C SER A 171 -10.56 2.43 11.01
N LEU A 172 -10.07 3.58 11.49
CA LEU A 172 -9.92 4.80 10.68
C LEU A 172 -8.91 4.64 9.53
N VAL A 173 -7.84 3.87 9.73
CA VAL A 173 -6.92 3.53 8.64
C VAL A 173 -7.65 2.69 7.59
N GLY A 174 -8.48 1.74 8.01
CA GLY A 174 -9.35 0.96 7.13
C GLY A 174 -10.29 1.83 6.30
N GLU A 175 -11.01 2.76 6.95
CA GLU A 175 -11.93 3.69 6.28
C GLU A 175 -11.19 4.56 5.25
N ALA A 176 -10.03 5.10 5.63
CA ALA A 176 -9.22 5.91 4.72
C ALA A 176 -8.73 5.12 3.49
N LEU A 177 -8.41 3.84 3.65
CA LEU A 177 -8.03 2.96 2.54
C LEU A 177 -9.24 2.57 1.69
N GLU A 178 -10.40 2.32 2.29
CA GLU A 178 -11.65 2.03 1.58
C GLU A 178 -12.05 3.20 0.68
N ASP A 179 -12.00 4.43 1.21
CA ASP A 179 -12.26 5.65 0.45
C ASP A 179 -11.26 5.82 -0.70
N PHE A 180 -9.97 5.57 -0.43
CA PHE A 180 -8.92 5.64 -1.45
C PHE A 180 -9.16 4.63 -2.57
N PHE A 181 -9.39 3.35 -2.26
CA PHE A 181 -9.60 2.31 -3.27
C PHE A 181 -10.89 2.52 -4.05
N THR A 182 -11.95 3.00 -3.41
CA THR A 182 -13.18 3.40 -4.09
C THR A 182 -12.93 4.49 -5.11
N ALA A 183 -12.18 5.53 -4.73
CA ALA A 183 -11.88 6.63 -5.64
C ALA A 183 -10.86 6.26 -6.73
N LEU A 184 -9.92 5.35 -6.42
CA LEU A 184 -8.99 4.78 -7.39
C LEU A 184 -9.76 4.06 -8.50
N ARG A 185 -10.69 3.16 -8.14
CA ARG A 185 -11.54 2.44 -9.11
C ARG A 185 -12.45 3.36 -9.93
N ALA A 186 -12.98 4.41 -9.30
CA ALA A 186 -13.82 5.38 -9.99
C ALA A 186 -13.04 6.16 -11.06
N THR A 187 -11.74 6.36 -10.84
CA THR A 187 -10.85 7.11 -11.74
C THR A 187 -10.19 6.21 -12.77
N HIS A 188 -9.79 5.01 -12.37
CA HIS A 188 -9.09 4.00 -13.15
C HIS A 188 -9.90 2.69 -13.14
N PRO A 189 -10.95 2.58 -13.96
CA PRO A 189 -11.77 1.37 -14.00
C PRO A 189 -10.94 0.16 -14.50
N PRO A 190 -11.24 -1.06 -14.04
CA PRO A 190 -10.50 -2.25 -14.45
C PRO A 190 -10.47 -2.39 -15.98
N CYS A 191 -9.30 -2.70 -16.55
CA CYS A 191 -9.21 -3.01 -17.97
C CYS A 191 -9.80 -4.40 -18.26
N ALA A 192 -10.84 -4.46 -19.08
CA ALA A 192 -11.36 -5.71 -19.62
C ALA A 192 -10.35 -6.27 -20.64
N GLY A 193 -9.56 -7.27 -20.26
CA GLY A 193 -8.72 -8.03 -21.20
C GLY A 193 -7.25 -8.22 -20.82
N ALA A 194 -6.92 -8.42 -19.55
CA ALA A 194 -5.60 -8.88 -19.11
C ALA A 194 -5.33 -10.36 -19.49
N GLU A 195 -5.57 -10.74 -20.75
CA GLU A 195 -5.19 -12.06 -21.27
C GLU A 195 -3.75 -12.02 -21.80
N ASN A 196 -2.85 -12.71 -21.09
CA ASN A 196 -1.55 -13.23 -21.54
C ASN A 196 -0.59 -12.23 -22.20
N ARG A 197 0.31 -11.64 -21.40
CA ARG A 197 1.55 -11.02 -21.88
C ARG A 197 2.79 -11.56 -21.17
N TYR A 198 3.02 -12.86 -21.28
CA TYR A 198 4.33 -13.43 -21.02
C TYR A 198 5.25 -13.13 -22.22
N GLY A 199 6.11 -12.10 -22.15
CA GLY A 199 7.25 -11.98 -23.07
C GLY A 199 7.71 -10.59 -23.54
N GLU A 200 6.97 -9.51 -23.27
CA GLU A 200 7.46 -8.16 -23.58
C GLU A 200 8.19 -7.55 -22.37
N PRO A 201 9.36 -6.90 -22.56
CA PRO A 201 10.05 -6.23 -21.46
C PRO A 201 9.17 -5.09 -20.92
N LEU A 202 8.89 -5.15 -19.61
CA LEU A 202 8.17 -4.10 -18.90
C LEU A 202 8.99 -2.81 -18.96
N LEU A 203 8.51 -1.82 -19.71
CA LEU A 203 9.08 -0.49 -19.78
C LEU A 203 8.15 0.46 -19.05
N ILE A 204 8.53 0.89 -17.85
CA ILE A 204 7.79 1.91 -17.09
C ILE A 204 8.46 3.25 -17.37
N PRO A 205 7.81 4.16 -18.11
CA PRO A 205 8.39 5.45 -18.49
C PRO A 205 8.31 6.46 -17.33
N ILE A 206 8.97 6.17 -16.20
CA ILE A 206 9.16 7.15 -15.15
C ILE A 206 10.29 8.09 -15.58
N ARG A 207 10.01 9.39 -15.63
CA ARG A 207 11.07 10.38 -15.79
C ARG A 207 12.02 10.22 -14.61
N PRO A 208 13.33 9.98 -14.83
CA PRO A 208 14.27 9.90 -13.71
C PRO A 208 14.16 11.19 -12.90
N ALA A 209 13.99 11.06 -11.58
CA ALA A 209 14.07 12.18 -10.67
C ALA A 209 15.37 12.92 -10.97
N MET A 210 15.30 14.21 -11.32
CA MET A 210 16.50 15.00 -11.58
C MET A 210 17.43 14.87 -10.37
N PRO A 211 18.73 14.58 -10.57
CA PRO A 211 19.66 14.49 -9.46
C PRO A 211 19.63 15.83 -8.71
N MET A 212 19.35 15.75 -7.41
CA MET A 212 19.46 16.89 -6.50
C MET A 212 20.82 17.55 -6.71
N PRO A 213 20.90 18.88 -6.92
CA PRO A 213 22.18 19.55 -7.06
C PRO A 213 22.99 19.29 -5.79
N ALA A 214 24.20 18.75 -5.98
CA ALA A 214 25.13 18.48 -4.89
C ALA A 214 25.25 19.72 -4.01
N ALA A 215 25.01 19.55 -2.71
CA ALA A 215 25.24 20.60 -1.74
C ALA A 215 26.69 21.06 -1.87
N ASN A 216 26.84 22.32 -2.31
CA ASN A 216 28.14 22.95 -2.53
C ASN A 216 28.81 23.10 -1.15
N PRO A 217 29.97 22.47 -0.89
CA PRO A 217 30.69 22.71 0.35
C PRO A 217 31.34 24.10 0.25
N ARG A 218 30.85 25.06 1.02
CA ARG A 218 31.56 26.28 1.38
C ARG A 218 31.42 26.53 2.87
#